data_AF-A0ABD6LR36-F1
#
_entry.id   AF-A0ABD6LR36-F1
#
_cell.length_a   1.000
_cell.length_b   1.000
_cell.length_c   1.000
_cell.angle_alpha   90.00
_cell.angle_beta   90.00
_cell.angle_gamma   90.00
#
_symmetry.space_group_name_H-M   'P 1'
#
loop_
_entity.id
_entity.type
_entity.pdbx_description
1 polymer ?
#
loop_
_entity_poly.entity_id
_entity_poly.type
_entity_poly.pdbx_seq_one_letter_code
_entity_poly.pdbx_strand_id
1 'polypeptide(L)'
;ITPEEANRLGVEFAKRFTKGNHAFVVCTHIDKSHIHNHIIWSAVNTDCDRKFRNFWGSTRAVRRLSDTICIENGLSIVEDPKPHGKSYNKWLGDQAKPSHREQLRVMIDRALEQKPADFDALLKLLSEMGCEVSRRGKAIRLKAPGWKNVAR
;
A
#
# COMPACT_ATOMS: atom_id res chain seq x y z
N ILE A 1 -18.46 16.94 -0.66
CA ILE A 1 -19.62 16.03 -0.89
C ILE A 1 -20.17 15.60 0.46
N THR A 2 -21.48 15.42 0.62
CA THR A 2 -22.07 14.87 1.86
C THR A 2 -22.02 13.34 1.85
N PRO A 3 -22.20 12.65 2.99
CA PRO A 3 -22.27 11.19 3.03
C PRO A 3 -23.40 10.60 2.17
N GLU A 4 -24.56 11.25 2.17
CA GLU A 4 -25.73 10.83 1.40
C GLU A 4 -25.47 10.93 -0.10
N GLU A 5 -24.84 12.03 -0.52
CA GLU A 5 -24.49 12.25 -1.91
C GLU A 5 -23.39 11.27 -2.35
N ALA A 6 -22.39 11.01 -1.50
CA ALA A 6 -21.40 9.98 -1.76
C ALA A 6 -22.05 8.60 -1.91
N ASN A 7 -22.99 8.23 -1.02
CA ASN A 7 -23.71 6.98 -1.11
C ASN A 7 -24.50 6.86 -2.43
N ARG A 8 -25.26 7.92 -2.77
CA ARG A 8 -26.04 8.00 -4.02
C ARG A 8 -25.16 7.77 -5.24
N LEU A 9 -24.01 8.43 -5.34
CA LEU A 9 -23.04 8.23 -6.42
C LEU A 9 -22.43 6.82 -6.43
N GLY A 10 -22.21 6.22 -5.25
CA GLY A 10 -21.76 4.83 -5.14
C GLY A 10 -22.79 3.83 -5.66
N VAL A 11 -24.08 4.05 -5.37
CA VAL A 11 -25.18 3.24 -5.91
C VAL A 11 -25.29 3.39 -7.41
N GLU A 12 -25.18 4.61 -7.91
CA GLU A 12 -25.16 4.90 -9.35
C GLU A 12 -23.99 4.23 -10.06
N PHE A 13 -22.80 4.34 -9.48
CA PHE A 13 -21.60 3.65 -9.96
C PHE A 13 -21.83 2.14 -10.07
N ALA A 14 -22.34 1.50 -9.00
CA ALA A 14 -22.57 0.07 -8.98
C ALA A 14 -23.58 -0.35 -10.07
N LYS A 15 -24.70 0.35 -10.20
CA LYS A 15 -25.72 0.10 -11.24
C LYS A 15 -25.15 0.22 -12.65
N ARG A 16 -24.43 1.32 -12.95
CA ARG A 16 -23.85 1.57 -14.27
C ARG A 16 -22.76 0.53 -14.60
N PHE A 17 -21.90 0.19 -13.63
CA PHE A 17 -20.80 -0.74 -13.85
C PHE A 17 -21.26 -2.19 -14.06
N THR A 18 -22.22 -2.65 -13.25
CA THR A 18 -22.77 -4.01 -13.36
C THR A 18 -23.88 -4.11 -14.40
N LYS A 19 -24.32 -2.98 -14.97
CA LYS A 19 -25.46 -2.84 -15.89
C LYS A 19 -26.77 -3.37 -15.29
N GLY A 20 -26.88 -3.37 -13.97
CA GLY A 20 -28.02 -3.95 -13.24
C GLY A 20 -28.04 -5.48 -13.18
N ASN A 21 -27.05 -6.17 -13.77
CA ASN A 21 -27.03 -7.63 -13.88
C ASN A 21 -26.49 -8.33 -12.62
N HIS A 22 -26.00 -7.58 -11.63
CA HIS A 22 -25.46 -8.12 -10.39
C HIS A 22 -26.03 -7.37 -9.20
N ALA A 23 -26.51 -8.11 -8.20
CA ALA A 23 -26.85 -7.55 -6.89
C ALA A 23 -25.62 -6.92 -6.24
N PHE A 24 -25.79 -5.85 -5.47
CA PHE A 24 -24.69 -5.14 -4.83
C PHE A 24 -25.09 -4.48 -3.51
N VAL A 25 -24.09 -4.13 -2.71
CA VAL A 25 -24.20 -3.34 -1.49
C VAL A 25 -23.22 -2.17 -1.57
N VAL A 26 -23.67 -0.99 -1.15
CA VAL A 26 -22.86 0.22 -1.04
C VAL A 26 -22.89 0.68 0.42
N CYS A 27 -21.72 0.71 1.06
CA CYS A 27 -21.54 1.19 2.42
C CYS A 27 -20.69 2.45 2.40
N THR A 28 -21.19 3.54 2.97
CA THR A 28 -20.46 4.81 3.05
C THR A 28 -19.84 4.98 4.43
N HIS A 29 -18.53 5.22 4.48
CA HIS A 29 -17.77 5.42 5.70
C HIS A 29 -17.44 6.90 5.88
N ILE A 30 -17.60 7.36 7.12
CA ILE A 30 -17.35 8.74 7.58
C ILE A 30 -16.40 8.79 8.78
N ASP A 31 -15.77 7.67 9.12
CA ASP A 31 -14.89 7.47 10.28
C ASP A 31 -13.42 7.87 10.01
N LYS A 32 -13.18 8.53 8.87
CA LYS A 32 -11.86 8.96 8.40
C LYS A 32 -11.90 10.43 7.98
N SER A 33 -10.73 11.00 7.70
CA SER A 33 -10.60 12.39 7.19
C SER A 33 -11.26 12.62 5.82
N HIS A 34 -11.77 11.56 5.19
CA HIS A 34 -12.44 11.60 3.89
C HIS A 34 -13.61 10.62 3.88
N ILE A 35 -14.67 11.00 3.16
CA ILE A 35 -15.82 10.15 2.91
C ILE A 35 -15.45 9.17 1.79
N HIS A 36 -15.74 7.89 1.97
CA HIS A 36 -15.50 6.87 0.96
C HIS A 36 -16.58 5.79 0.96
N ASN A 37 -16.76 5.15 -0.19
CA ASN A 37 -17.66 4.01 -0.33
C ASN A 37 -16.88 2.70 -0.41
N HIS A 38 -17.38 1.69 0.28
CA HIS A 38 -17.14 0.29 -0.04
C HIS A 38 -18.29 -0.22 -0.90
N ILE A 39 -17.95 -0.77 -2.06
CA ILE A 39 -18.92 -1.35 -2.99
C ILE A 39 -18.57 -2.81 -3.19
N ILE A 40 -19.54 -3.68 -2.92
CA ILE A 40 -19.43 -5.12 -3.11
C ILE A 40 -20.57 -5.54 -4.01
N TRP A 41 -20.29 -6.24 -5.11
CA TRP A 41 -21.32 -6.85 -5.96
C TRP A 41 -21.15 -8.36 -6.04
N SER A 42 -22.27 -9.06 -6.24
CA SER A 42 -22.30 -10.50 -6.41
C SER A 42 -21.45 -10.91 -7.61
N ALA A 43 -20.61 -11.93 -7.41
CA ALA A 43 -19.86 -12.53 -8.51
C ALA A 43 -20.76 -13.32 -9.47
N VAL A 44 -21.99 -13.68 -9.07
CA VAL A 44 -22.97 -14.36 -9.92
C VAL A 44 -24.02 -13.35 -10.37
N ASN A 45 -24.45 -13.39 -11.63
CA ASN A 45 -25.49 -12.50 -12.13
C ASN A 45 -26.87 -12.84 -11.55
N THR A 46 -27.83 -11.93 -11.71
CA THR A 46 -29.20 -12.07 -11.20
C THR A 46 -29.93 -13.29 -11.74
N ASP A 47 -29.63 -13.70 -12.98
CA ASP A 47 -30.23 -14.87 -13.63
C ASP A 47 -29.57 -16.20 -13.21
N CYS A 48 -28.54 -16.13 -12.36
CA CYS A 48 -27.79 -17.28 -11.84
C CYS A 48 -27.11 -18.17 -12.90
N ASP A 49 -26.92 -17.72 -14.13
CA ASP A 49 -26.34 -18.52 -15.21
C ASP A 49 -24.84 -18.25 -15.45
N ARG A 50 -24.32 -17.10 -14.99
CA ARG A 50 -22.95 -16.66 -15.30
C ARG A 50 -22.28 -15.93 -14.14
N LYS A 51 -20.94 -15.98 -14.13
CA LYS A 51 -20.11 -15.19 -13.23
C LYS A 51 -19.68 -13.87 -13.87
N PHE A 52 -19.48 -12.85 -13.04
CA PHE A 52 -18.85 -11.59 -13.42
C PHE A 52 -17.47 -11.87 -14.01
N ARG A 53 -17.26 -11.44 -15.25
CA ARG A 53 -15.99 -11.64 -15.94
C ARG A 53 -15.09 -10.44 -15.73
N ASN A 54 -14.17 -10.55 -14.77
CA ASN A 54 -13.07 -9.58 -14.68
C ASN A 54 -12.24 -9.62 -15.98
N PHE A 55 -11.89 -8.46 -16.51
CA PHE A 55 -11.25 -8.32 -17.82
C PHE A 55 -10.00 -7.46 -17.73
N TRP A 56 -9.09 -7.64 -18.69
CA TRP A 56 -7.88 -6.84 -18.78
C TRP A 56 -8.24 -5.36 -18.96
N GLY A 57 -7.73 -4.50 -18.07
CA GLY A 57 -8.08 -3.08 -18.05
C GLY A 57 -9.32 -2.73 -17.23
N SER A 58 -9.89 -3.65 -16.46
CA SER A 58 -11.04 -3.38 -15.58
C SER A 58 -10.79 -2.23 -14.59
N THR A 59 -9.58 -2.10 -14.04
CA THR A 59 -9.20 -0.96 -13.19
C THR A 59 -9.33 0.39 -13.92
N ARG A 60 -8.97 0.45 -15.21
CA ARG A 60 -9.14 1.66 -16.03
C ARG A 60 -10.61 1.94 -16.33
N ALA A 61 -11.41 0.90 -16.53
CA ALA A 61 -12.86 1.02 -16.74
C ALA A 61 -13.57 1.54 -15.47
N VAL A 62 -13.27 0.95 -14.31
CA VAL A 62 -13.75 1.41 -12.99
C VAL A 62 -13.42 2.88 -12.80
N ARG A 63 -12.15 3.26 -13.01
CA ARG A 63 -11.73 4.64 -12.87
C ARG A 63 -12.51 5.58 -13.78
N ARG A 64 -12.55 5.28 -15.09
CA ARG A 64 -13.21 6.15 -16.08
C ARG A 64 -14.67 6.38 -15.73
N LEU A 65 -15.38 5.33 -15.31
CA LEU A 65 -16.77 5.48 -14.88
C LEU A 65 -16.89 6.35 -13.63
N SER A 66 -16.00 6.18 -12.65
CA SER A 66 -15.98 7.03 -11.45
C SER A 66 -15.70 8.50 -11.81
N ASP A 67 -14.71 8.76 -12.66
CA ASP A 67 -14.35 10.11 -13.11
C ASP A 67 -15.51 10.74 -13.90
N THR A 68 -16.17 9.99 -14.79
CA THR A 68 -17.37 10.43 -15.51
C THR A 68 -18.49 10.83 -14.55
N ILE A 69 -18.81 9.98 -13.56
CA ILE A 69 -19.86 10.29 -12.56
C ILE A 69 -19.48 11.53 -11.75
N CYS A 70 -18.21 11.70 -11.37
CA CYS A 70 -17.76 12.92 -10.70
C CYS A 70 -18.01 14.16 -11.56
N ILE A 71 -17.59 14.15 -12.83
CA ILE A 71 -17.77 15.28 -13.75
C ILE A 71 -19.25 15.60 -13.96
N GLU A 72 -20.10 14.58 -14.19
CA GLU A 72 -21.55 14.73 -14.36
C GLU A 72 -22.23 15.40 -13.15
N ASN A 73 -21.63 15.28 -11.96
CA ASN A 73 -22.15 15.86 -10.71
C ASN A 73 -21.35 17.09 -10.25
N GLY A 74 -20.53 17.70 -11.13
CA GLY A 74 -19.77 18.91 -10.82
C GLY A 74 -18.66 18.72 -9.79
N LEU A 75 -18.16 17.50 -9.62
CA LEU A 75 -17.09 17.16 -8.70
C LEU A 75 -15.73 17.14 -9.43
N SER A 76 -14.69 17.50 -8.68
CA SER A 76 -13.31 17.43 -9.17
C SER A 76 -12.85 15.99 -9.39
N ILE A 77 -12.03 15.78 -10.42
CA ILE A 77 -11.32 14.53 -10.67
C ILE A 77 -9.81 14.72 -10.53
N VAL A 78 -9.06 13.61 -10.50
CA VAL A 78 -7.60 13.65 -10.65
C VAL A 78 -7.27 13.71 -12.14
N GLU A 79 -7.03 14.92 -12.67
CA GLU A 79 -6.83 15.18 -14.10
C GLU A 79 -5.60 14.46 -14.69
N ASP A 80 -4.44 14.54 -14.01
CA ASP A 80 -3.21 13.86 -14.42
C ASP A 80 -2.81 12.78 -13.39
N PRO A 81 -3.37 11.56 -13.50
CA PRO A 81 -3.03 10.50 -12.58
C PRO A 81 -1.68 9.88 -12.84
N LYS A 82 -0.89 9.83 -11.77
CA LYS A 82 0.33 9.02 -11.76
C LYS A 82 0.00 7.53 -11.71
N PRO A 83 0.77 6.65 -12.40
CA PRO A 83 0.54 5.21 -12.44
C PRO A 83 0.54 4.55 -11.05
N HIS A 84 1.33 5.11 -10.14
CA HIS A 84 1.45 4.66 -8.76
C HIS A 84 1.43 5.86 -7.82
N GLY A 85 0.73 5.72 -6.70
CA GLY A 85 0.91 6.61 -5.56
C GLY A 85 2.31 6.46 -4.97
N LYS A 86 2.72 7.42 -4.14
CA LYS A 86 3.91 7.22 -3.29
C LYS A 86 3.55 6.18 -2.22
N SER A 87 4.43 5.21 -1.98
CA SER A 87 4.31 4.40 -0.76
C SER A 87 4.33 5.32 0.46
N TYR A 88 3.68 4.93 1.56
CA TYR A 88 3.60 5.76 2.76
C TYR A 88 4.98 6.28 3.22
N ASN A 89 6.01 5.42 3.17
CA ASN A 89 7.38 5.80 3.47
C ASN A 89 7.96 6.83 2.49
N LYS A 90 7.62 6.74 1.19
CA LYS A 90 8.06 7.71 0.18
C LYS A 90 7.27 9.02 0.26
N TRP A 91 6.05 9.00 0.81
CA TRP A 91 5.27 10.20 1.11
C TRP A 91 5.84 10.96 2.32
N LEU A 92 6.26 10.24 3.37
CA LEU A 92 6.92 10.80 4.55
C LEU A 92 8.26 11.48 4.26
N GLY A 93 8.90 11.18 3.11
CA GLY A 93 10.17 11.78 2.73
C GLY A 93 11.24 11.56 3.80
N ASP A 94 11.93 12.62 4.20
CA ASP A 94 12.99 12.58 5.22
C ASP A 94 12.47 12.29 6.65
N GLN A 95 11.16 12.38 6.87
CA GLN A 95 10.54 12.00 8.14
C GLN A 95 10.26 10.49 8.25
N ALA A 96 10.49 9.73 7.17
CA ALA A 96 10.28 8.30 7.19
C ALA A 96 11.28 7.64 8.16
N LYS A 97 10.78 6.91 9.15
CA LYS A 97 11.66 6.07 9.97
C LYS A 97 12.38 5.09 9.03
N PRO A 98 13.72 5.05 9.05
CA PRO A 98 14.47 4.14 8.20
C PRO A 98 14.03 2.71 8.50
N SER A 99 13.79 1.94 7.44
CA SER A 99 13.45 0.52 7.60
C SER A 99 14.56 -0.20 8.35
N HIS A 100 14.24 -1.33 8.98
CA HIS A 100 15.24 -2.18 9.63
C HIS A 100 16.44 -2.49 8.71
N ARG A 101 16.16 -2.82 7.44
CA ARG A 101 17.19 -3.03 6.42
C ARG A 101 18.06 -1.80 6.20
N GLU A 102 17.45 -0.62 6.14
CA GLU A 102 18.15 0.64 5.92
C GLU A 102 19.02 1.04 7.11
N GLN A 103 18.53 0.81 8.34
CA GLN A 103 19.32 1.03 9.55
C GLN A 103 20.58 0.16 9.58
N LEU A 104 20.45 -1.13 9.23
CA LEU A 104 21.60 -2.03 9.13
C LEU A 104 22.54 -1.65 7.99
N ARG A 105 22.00 -1.25 6.82
CA ARG A 105 22.81 -0.76 5.70
C ARG A 105 23.69 0.40 6.14
N VAL A 106 23.11 1.42 6.80
CA VAL A 106 23.86 2.58 7.30
C VAL A 106 24.91 2.18 8.33
N MET A 107 24.61 1.23 9.22
CA MET A 107 25.62 0.74 10.18
C MET A 107 26.79 0.02 9.48
N ILE A 108 26.49 -0.81 8.49
CA ILE A 108 27.51 -1.51 7.69
C ILE A 108 28.34 -0.52 6.89
N ASP A 109 27.71 0.46 6.23
CA ASP A 109 28.40 1.49 5.46
C ASP A 109 29.38 2.27 6.35
N ARG A 110 28.95 2.69 7.55
CA ARG A 110 29.83 3.36 8.54
C ARG A 110 30.96 2.47 9.06
N ALA A 111 30.72 1.17 9.22
CA ALA A 111 31.76 0.24 9.60
C ALA A 111 32.78 0.04 8.46
N LEU A 112 32.32 0.01 7.21
CA LEU A 112 33.17 -0.10 6.02
C LEU A 112 33.99 1.16 5.75
N GLU A 113 33.49 2.35 6.09
CA GLU A 113 34.24 3.62 6.02
C GLU A 113 35.53 3.58 6.85
N GLN A 114 35.56 2.78 7.92
CA GLN A 114 36.74 2.56 8.77
C GLN A 114 37.75 1.58 8.18
N LYS A 115 37.48 1.03 6.98
CA LYS A 115 38.35 0.10 6.23
C LYS A 115 38.83 -1.09 7.09
N PRO A 116 37.91 -1.94 7.60
CA PRO A 116 38.28 -3.12 8.37
C PRO A 116 39.17 -4.04 7.52
N ALA A 117 40.19 -4.63 8.16
CA ALA A 117 41.16 -5.49 7.49
C ALA A 117 40.55 -6.81 6.97
N ASP A 118 39.51 -7.30 7.65
CA ASP A 118 38.82 -8.53 7.31
C ASP A 118 37.36 -8.51 7.79
N PHE A 119 36.67 -9.64 7.56
CA PHE A 119 35.27 -9.78 7.93
C PHE A 119 35.03 -9.82 9.45
N ASP A 120 35.94 -10.41 10.22
CA ASP A 120 35.79 -10.46 11.68
C ASP A 120 36.01 -9.08 12.31
N ALA A 121 36.90 -8.26 11.75
CA ALA A 121 37.08 -6.85 12.09
C ALA A 121 35.80 -6.04 11.78
N LEU A 122 35.14 -6.28 10.64
CA LEU A 122 33.85 -5.67 10.32
C LEU A 122 32.78 -6.04 11.35
N LEU A 123 32.68 -7.32 11.74
CA LEU A 123 31.72 -7.77 12.76
C LEU A 123 32.00 -7.17 14.13
N LYS A 124 33.27 -6.97 14.48
CA LYS A 124 33.67 -6.29 15.71
C LYS A 124 33.24 -4.83 15.71
N LEU A 125 33.47 -4.09 14.62
CA LEU A 125 33.00 -2.71 14.47
C LEU A 125 31.47 -2.61 14.60
N LEU A 126 30.73 -3.53 13.97
CA LEU A 126 29.26 -3.57 14.13
C LEU A 126 28.85 -3.82 15.59
N SER A 127 29.58 -4.67 16.31
CA SER A 127 29.33 -4.94 17.73
C SER A 127 29.60 -3.71 18.60
N GLU A 128 30.68 -2.97 18.32
CA GLU A 128 31.02 -1.71 19.00
C GLU A 128 29.97 -0.62 18.76
N MET A 129 29.31 -0.64 17.59
CA MET A 129 28.15 0.21 17.27
C MET A 129 26.83 -0.25 17.94
N GLY A 130 26.87 -1.29 18.79
CA GLY A 130 25.73 -1.82 19.52
C GLY A 130 24.90 -2.86 18.74
N CYS A 131 25.35 -3.31 17.57
CA CYS A 131 24.70 -4.40 16.87
C CYS A 131 25.06 -5.74 17.51
N GLU A 132 24.08 -6.50 18.00
CA GLU A 132 24.30 -7.87 18.44
C GLU A 132 24.65 -8.75 17.23
N VAL A 133 25.89 -9.25 17.22
CA VAL A 133 26.39 -10.20 16.22
C VAL A 133 26.38 -11.60 16.83
N SER A 134 25.63 -12.52 16.24
CA SER A 134 25.61 -13.93 16.67
C SER A 134 25.75 -14.87 15.48
N ARG A 135 26.24 -16.09 15.72
CA ARG A 135 26.34 -17.13 14.69
C ARG A 135 25.27 -18.20 14.89
N ARG A 136 24.77 -18.79 13.80
CA ARG A 136 23.98 -20.03 13.78
C ARG A 136 24.58 -20.94 12.72
N GLY A 137 25.46 -21.85 13.14
CA GLY A 137 26.30 -22.59 12.21
C GLY A 137 27.14 -21.62 11.37
N LYS A 138 27.04 -21.73 10.04
CA LYS A 138 27.74 -20.83 9.10
C LYS A 138 27.05 -19.47 8.88
N ALA A 139 25.82 -19.29 9.35
CA ALA A 139 25.06 -18.05 9.13
C ALA A 139 25.37 -17.02 10.22
N ILE A 140 25.66 -15.78 9.81
CA ILE A 140 25.75 -14.61 10.71
C ILE A 140 24.36 -14.02 10.88
N ARG A 141 24.00 -13.68 12.12
CA ARG A 141 22.76 -13.02 12.50
C ARG A 141 23.11 -11.68 13.13
N LEU A 142 22.56 -10.62 12.56
CA LEU A 142 22.72 -9.25 13.04
C LEU A 142 21.42 -8.79 13.69
N LYS A 143 21.50 -8.11 14.82
CA LYS A 143 20.36 -7.48 15.48
C LYS A 143 20.77 -6.11 15.97
N ALA A 144 20.15 -5.07 15.40
CA ALA A 144 20.43 -3.69 15.78
C ALA A 144 19.86 -3.36 17.18
N PRO A 145 20.36 -2.31 17.83
CA PRO A 145 19.86 -1.85 19.12
C PRO A 145 18.34 -1.67 19.14
N GLY A 146 17.67 -2.21 20.16
CA GLY A 146 16.23 -2.06 20.36
C GLY A 146 15.35 -2.95 19.48
N TRP A 147 15.91 -3.80 18.61
CA TRP A 147 15.11 -4.74 17.83
C TRP A 147 14.68 -5.94 18.68
N LYS A 148 13.46 -6.45 18.47
CA LYS A 148 12.99 -7.68 19.14
C LYS A 148 13.54 -8.94 18.48
N ASN A 149 13.72 -8.94 17.16
CA ASN A 149 14.14 -10.08 16.36
C ASN A 149 15.43 -9.78 15.61
N VAL A 150 16.19 -10.83 15.29
CA VAL A 150 17.34 -10.74 14.37
C VAL A 150 16.88 -10.35 12.96
N ALA A 151 17.76 -9.67 12.23
CA ALA A 151 17.60 -9.42 10.81
C ALA A 151 17.39 -10.74 10.06
N ARG A 152 16.45 -10.75 9.11
CA ARG A 152 16.17 -11.87 8.22
C ARG A 152 16.51 -11.49 6.79
#